data_AF-A0A8T7ANA7-F1
#
_entry.id   AF-A0A8T7ANA7-F1
#
_cell.length_a   1.000
_cell.length_b   1.000
_cell.length_c   1.000
_cell.angle_alpha   90.00
_cell.angle_beta   90.00
_cell.angle_gamma   90.00
#
_symmetry.space_group_name_H-M   'P 1'
#
loop_
_entity.id
_entity.type
_entity.pdbx_description
1 polymer ?
#
loop_
_entity_poly.entity_id
_entity_poly.type
_entity_poly.pdbx_seq_one_letter_code
_entity_poly.pdbx_strand_id
1 'polypeptide(L)' 'MRYAVFNGGKRVRPLLVYAAGECLGVDKALLDAPAVAIELIHAFSLVHDDLPAMDDDELRRGKPT' A
#
# COMPACT_ATOMS: atom_id res chain seq x y z
N MET A 1 12.16 -2.87 -3.17
CA MET A 1 10.87 -2.16 -3.37
C MET A 1 9.78 -3.05 -3.96
N ARG A 2 9.94 -3.60 -5.19
CA ARG A 2 8.89 -4.43 -5.84
C ARG A 2 8.37 -5.57 -4.96
N TYR A 3 9.26 -6.28 -4.26
CA TYR A 3 8.87 -7.36 -3.35
C TYR A 3 7.82 -6.90 -2.33
N ALA A 4 8.16 -5.94 -1.47
CA ALA A 4 7.24 -5.40 -0.46
C ALA A 4 5.92 -4.87 -1.05
N VAL A 5 5.99 -4.12 -2.16
CA VAL A 5 4.81 -3.53 -2.81
C VAL A 5 3.89 -4.61 -3.37
N PHE A 6 4.43 -5.63 -4.05
CA PHE A 6 3.65 -6.69 -4.71
C PHE A 6 3.46 -7.94 -3.85
N ASN A 7 3.82 -7.89 -2.55
CA ASN A 7 3.64 -9.00 -1.62
C ASN A 7 2.17 -9.19 -1.16
N GLY A 8 1.23 -9.12 -2.10
CA GLY A 8 -0.21 -9.11 -1.86
C GLY A 8 -0.69 -7.85 -1.14
N GLY A 9 -1.80 -7.98 -0.40
CA GLY A 9 -2.35 -6.93 0.46
C GLY A 9 -3.78 -6.58 0.14
N LYS A 10 -4.46 -5.99 1.13
CA LYS A 10 -5.89 -5.68 1.04
C LYS A 10 -6.19 -4.49 0.11
N ARG A 11 -5.18 -3.67 -0.19
CA ARG A 11 -5.28 -2.44 -1.02
C ARG A 11 -6.40 -1.50 -0.59
N VAL A 12 -6.67 -1.43 0.71
CA VAL A 12 -7.75 -0.59 1.27
C VAL A 12 -7.51 0.89 0.95
N ARG A 13 -6.26 1.36 1.00
CA ARG A 13 -5.93 2.76 0.73
C ARG A 13 -6.19 3.15 -0.75
N PRO A 14 -5.69 2.41 -1.75
CA PRO A 14 -6.12 2.56 -3.14
C PRO A 14 -7.64 2.51 -3.31
N LEU A 15 -8.30 1.53 -2.68
CA LEU A 15 -9.76 1.38 -2.78
C LEU A 15 -10.49 2.64 -2.32
N LEU A 16 -10.04 3.29 -1.24
CA LEU A 16 -10.61 4.54 -0.76
C LEU A 16 -10.38 5.70 -1.74
N VAL A 17 -9.23 5.76 -2.42
CA VAL A 17 -8.97 6.77 -3.47
C VAL A 17 -9.98 6.60 -4.61
N TYR A 18 -10.17 5.37 -5.09
CA TYR A 18 -11.16 5.10 -6.14
C TYR A 18 -12.58 5.41 -5.71
N ALA A 19 -12.99 4.96 -4.50
CA ALA A 19 -14.32 5.18 -3.99
C ALA A 19 -14.61 6.68 -3.80
N ALA A 20 -13.65 7.46 -3.29
CA ALA A 20 -13.78 8.90 -3.18
C ALA A 20 -13.90 9.57 -4.55
N GLY A 21 -13.06 9.17 -5.51
CA GLY A 21 -13.13 9.68 -6.88
C GLY A 21 -14.48 9.38 -7.56
N GLU A 22 -15.01 8.17 -7.39
CA GLU A 22 -16.33 7.78 -7.89
C GLU A 22 -17.46 8.62 -7.28
N CYS A 23 -17.46 8.80 -5.95
CA CYS A 23 -18.44 9.64 -5.25
C CYS A 23 -18.42 11.11 -5.71
N LEU A 24 -17.27 11.60 -6.17
CA LEU A 24 -17.06 12.99 -6.60
C LEU A 24 -17.12 13.17 -8.13
N GLY A 25 -17.35 12.11 -8.90
CA GLY A 25 -17.40 12.17 -10.36
C GLY A 25 -16.05 12.45 -11.02
N VAL A 26 -14.94 12.07 -10.38
CA VAL A 26 -13.58 12.22 -10.93
C VAL A 26 -13.33 11.13 -11.98
N ASP A 27 -12.69 11.50 -13.08
CA ASP A 27 -12.24 10.53 -14.09
C ASP A 27 -11.28 9.51 -13.46
N LYS A 28 -11.58 8.21 -13.65
CA LYS A 28 -10.76 7.10 -13.16
C LYS A 28 -9.31 7.19 -13.63
N ALA A 29 -9.05 7.75 -14.82
CA ALA A 29 -7.69 7.94 -15.34
C ALA A 29 -6.81 8.85 -14.46
N LEU A 30 -7.42 9.71 -13.64
CA LEU A 30 -6.71 10.60 -12.70
C LEU A 30 -6.45 9.94 -11.34
N LEU A 31 -7.04 8.77 -11.07
CA LEU A 31 -7.02 8.12 -9.76
C LEU A 31 -5.86 7.13 -9.59
N ASP A 32 -5.29 6.63 -10.68
CA ASP A 32 -4.16 5.68 -10.65
C ASP A 32 -2.96 6.25 -9.88
N ALA A 33 -2.53 7.45 -10.23
CA ALA A 33 -1.36 8.09 -9.62
C ALA A 33 -1.51 8.28 -8.09
N PRO A 34 -2.58 8.90 -7.56
CA PRO A 34 -2.75 9.03 -6.11
C PRO A 34 -2.98 7.68 -5.42
N ALA A 35 -3.67 6.73 -6.05
CA ALA A 35 -3.87 5.39 -5.50
C ALA A 35 -2.55 4.62 -5.35
N VAL A 36 -1.67 4.71 -6.35
CA VAL A 36 -0.32 4.11 -6.30
C VAL A 36 0.54 4.84 -5.27
N ALA A 37 0.53 6.17 -5.25
CA ALA A 37 1.34 6.96 -4.32
C ALA A 37 1.05 6.59 -2.86
N ILE A 38 -0.23 6.52 -2.46
CA ILE A 38 -0.59 6.19 -1.08
C ILE A 38 -0.23 4.75 -0.71
N GLU A 39 -0.28 3.81 -1.66
CA GLU A 39 0.12 2.42 -1.42
C GLU A 39 1.64 2.26 -1.35
N LEU A 40 2.41 3.10 -2.05
CA LEU A 40 3.87 3.15 -1.90
C LEU A 40 4.28 3.64 -0.52
N ILE A 41 3.61 4.68 0.00
CA ILE A 41 3.83 5.15 1.38
C ILE A 41 3.45 4.07 2.39
N HIS A 42 2.34 3.35 2.15
CA HIS A 42 1.96 2.22 2.99
C HIS A 42 2.99 1.09 2.98
N ALA A 43 3.48 0.69 1.80
CA ALA A 43 4.48 -0.36 1.69
C ALA A 43 5.80 0.06 2.35
N PHE A 44 6.19 1.32 2.21
CA PHE A 44 7.35 1.90 2.89
C PHE A 44 7.22 1.79 4.42
N SER A 45 6.08 2.17 4.99
CA SER A 45 5.90 2.13 6.44
C SER A 45 6.07 0.70 6.96
N LEU A 46 5.43 -0.28 6.31
CA LEU A 46 5.53 -1.68 6.73
C LEU A 46 6.97 -2.23 6.70
N VAL A 47 7.74 -1.90 5.66
CA VAL A 47 9.15 -2.33 5.58
C VAL A 47 9.97 -1.74 6.73
N HIS A 48 9.68 -0.52 7.14
CA HIS A 48 10.38 0.12 8.25
C HIS A 48 9.89 -0.40 9.60
N ASP A 49 8.59 -0.68 9.73
CA ASP A 49 8.00 -1.29 10.91
C ASP A 49 8.59 -2.70 11.14
N ASP A 50 8.86 -3.46 10.07
CA ASP A 50 9.42 -4.82 10.16
C ASP A 50 10.91 -4.88 10.60
N LEU A 51 11.62 -3.74 10.68
CA LEU A 51 13.05 -3.75 11.02
C LEU A 51 13.29 -4.22 12.47
N PRO A 52 14.47 -4.79 12.79
CA PRO A 52 14.80 -5.23 14.16
C PRO A 52 14.77 -4.14 15.23
N ALA A 53 14.85 -2.87 14.81
CA ALA A 53 14.77 -1.72 15.70
C ALA A 53 13.31 -1.28 15.99
N MET A 54 12.34 -1.90 15.34
CA MET A 54 10.91 -1.61 15.41
C MET A 54 10.18 -2.89 15.87
N ASP A 55 9.41 -3.54 15.00
CA ASP A 55 8.61 -4.71 15.37
C ASP A 55 9.40 -6.03 15.29
N ASP A 56 10.56 -6.05 14.62
CA ASP A 56 11.41 -7.25 14.45
C ASP A 56 10.64 -8.46 13.87
N ASP A 57 9.71 -8.18 12.95
CA ASP A 57 8.91 -9.20 12.28
C ASP A 57 9.77 -9.96 11.26
N GLU A 58 9.85 -11.28 11.36
CA GLU A 58 10.53 -12.13 10.36
C GLU A 58 9.63 -12.48 9.15
N LEU A 59 8.31 -12.39 9.31
CA LEU A 59 7.32 -12.81 8.32
C LEU A 59 6.19 -11.79 8.18
N ARG A 60 5.87 -11.43 6.93
CA ARG A 60 4.69 -10.65 6.58
C ARG A 60 3.86 -11.37 5.54
N ARG A 61 2.60 -11.66 5.90
CA ARG A 61 1.63 -12.40 5.08
C ARG A 61 2.15 -13.78 4.64
N GLY A 62 2.82 -14.48 5.57
CA GLY A 62 3.35 -15.83 5.35
C GLY A 62 4.59 -15.88 4.46
N LYS A 63 5.26 -14.75 4.21
CA LYS A 63 6.51 -14.66 3.46
C LYS A 63 7.53 -13.84 4.25
N PRO A 64 8.84 -14.03 4.03
CA PRO A 64 9.88 -13.23 4.68
C PRO A 64 9.62 -11.73 4.55
N THR A 65 9.85 -10.98 5.62
CA THR A 65 9.87 -9.51 5.62
C THR A 65 11.04 -8.98 4.78
#